data_AF-A0A661UUR3-F1
#
_entry.id   AF-A0A661UUR3-F1
#
_cell.length_a   1.000
_cell.length_b   1.000
_cell.length_c   1.000
_cell.angle_alpha   90.00
_cell.angle_beta   90.00
_cell.angle_gamma   90.00
#
_symmetry.space_group_name_H-M   'P 1'
#
loop_
_entity.id
_entity.type
_entity.pdbx_description
1 polymer ?
#
loop_
_entity_poly.entity_id
_entity_poly.type
_entity_poly.pdbx_seq_one_letter_code
_entity_poly.pdbx_strand_id
1 'polypeptide(L)'
;MLRGVLDFVKDLLQTGLRVLRFSTGTGLQTIGRPDRQSPVFVTCNFDLTVRRVRRALRGLDCYLLVAPTGGVNVWCAAAGGDFTADDVVSVIKTSRISELVDHRRLILPQLAATGVERTPVHERTGWRVGFGPVRASDIKEYVADHFKKTPEMRRVRFDPMERVEMAAMWAFPTSIVFMVPELIFWRPLVLPTLALIWGLSVGTFMAFPRLDRMLGGGKGAVAGTHGSSGWVQRLPFFNPGFGPSLVVFAVFLTGLAVYVSFEGGPGWISLLWWGLPGAVISAVMSFELTGSTPIYKSGGHEERLLTVQLLEDRCSGKAMCEQVCPKNCYEVDSKKHKAVIVAGHECVQCGACIVQCPEDALVFTFPDGGTIPPEEVRRYKLNLLGERKKSASA
;
A
#
# COMPACT_ATOMS: atom_id res chain seq x y z
N MET A 1 -17.34 10.54 -26.20
CA MET A 1 -17.69 9.14 -25.86
C MET A 1 -16.49 8.20 -25.98
N LEU A 2 -15.81 8.11 -27.15
CA LEU A 2 -14.68 7.19 -27.39
C LEU A 2 -13.51 7.29 -26.38
N ARG A 3 -13.05 8.50 -26.05
CA ARG A 3 -11.96 8.69 -25.06
C ARG A 3 -12.31 8.19 -23.66
N GLY A 4 -13.57 8.36 -23.24
CA GLY A 4 -14.03 7.89 -21.93
C GLY A 4 -14.06 6.36 -21.84
N VAL A 5 -14.47 5.69 -22.93
CA VAL A 5 -14.43 4.22 -23.04
C VAL A 5 -12.99 3.72 -23.01
N LEU A 6 -12.08 4.35 -23.77
CA LEU A 6 -10.67 3.97 -23.78
C LEU A 6 -10.02 4.14 -22.40
N ASP A 7 -10.28 5.26 -21.71
CA ASP A 7 -9.77 5.50 -20.36
C ASP A 7 -10.32 4.48 -19.36
N PHE A 8 -11.59 4.09 -19.49
CA PHE A 8 -12.20 3.06 -18.65
C PHE A 8 -11.56 1.67 -18.87
N VAL A 9 -11.35 1.28 -20.13
CA VAL A 9 -10.67 0.02 -20.47
C VAL A 9 -9.23 0.02 -19.95
N LYS A 10 -8.51 1.14 -20.10
CA LYS A 10 -7.17 1.29 -19.52
C LYS A 10 -7.17 1.21 -17.99
N ASP A 11 -8.16 1.81 -17.33
CA ASP A 11 -8.32 1.72 -15.88
C ASP A 11 -8.51 0.27 -15.44
N LEU A 12 -9.37 -0.50 -16.11
CA LEU A 12 -9.56 -1.93 -15.83
C LEU A 12 -8.28 -2.75 -16.04
N LEU A 13 -7.63 -2.58 -17.20
CA LEU A 13 -6.41 -3.32 -17.53
C LEU A 13 -5.26 -3.02 -16.57
N GLN A 14 -5.04 -1.75 -16.24
CA GLN A 14 -3.96 -1.35 -15.32
C GLN A 14 -4.28 -1.68 -13.86
N THR A 15 -5.56 -1.79 -13.49
CA THR A 15 -5.96 -2.36 -12.19
C THR A 15 -5.65 -3.87 -12.14
N GLY A 16 -6.04 -4.63 -13.18
CA GLY A 16 -5.80 -6.07 -13.24
C GLY A 16 -4.33 -6.45 -13.40
N LEU A 17 -3.55 -5.63 -14.11
CA LEU A 17 -2.11 -5.84 -14.35
C LEU A 17 -1.23 -4.91 -13.52
N ARG A 18 -1.70 -4.48 -12.35
CA ARG A 18 -1.01 -3.49 -11.49
C ARG A 18 0.41 -3.90 -11.06
N VAL A 19 0.74 -5.19 -11.13
CA VAL A 19 2.09 -5.71 -10.91
C VAL A 19 3.10 -5.22 -11.96
N LEU A 20 2.62 -4.87 -13.17
CA LEU A 20 3.43 -4.31 -14.24
C LEU A 20 3.62 -2.80 -14.06
N ARG A 21 4.73 -2.30 -14.60
CA ARG A 21 5.08 -0.88 -14.58
C ARG A 21 4.43 -0.17 -15.76
N PHE A 22 3.44 0.68 -15.48
CA PHE A 22 2.79 1.52 -16.48
C PHE A 22 3.13 2.99 -16.24
N SER A 23 4.12 3.52 -16.96
CA SER A 23 4.54 4.91 -16.82
C SER A 23 3.76 5.87 -17.71
N THR A 24 3.59 7.10 -17.25
CA THR A 24 3.17 8.25 -18.06
C THR A 24 4.27 9.32 -18.05
N GLY A 25 4.15 10.31 -18.94
CA GLY A 25 5.03 11.48 -18.99
C GLY A 25 5.14 12.19 -17.64
N THR A 26 6.36 12.54 -17.25
CA THR A 26 6.73 13.25 -16.03
C THR A 26 6.71 14.76 -16.24
N GLY A 27 6.80 15.52 -15.15
CA GLY A 27 6.87 16.98 -15.19
C GLY A 27 5.57 17.68 -14.79
N LEU A 28 5.44 18.94 -15.21
CA LEU A 28 4.34 19.81 -14.83
C LEU A 28 3.07 19.55 -15.64
N GLN A 29 1.94 19.47 -14.95
CA GLN A 29 0.62 19.51 -15.54
C GLN A 29 -0.20 20.64 -14.89
N THR A 30 -0.85 21.44 -15.73
CA THR A 30 -1.73 22.53 -15.29
C THR A 30 -3.16 22.00 -15.22
N ILE A 31 -3.84 22.19 -14.09
CA ILE A 31 -5.24 21.82 -13.90
C ILE A 31 -6.06 23.09 -13.67
N GLY A 32 -7.11 23.28 -14.47
CA GLY A 32 -7.91 24.51 -14.41
C GLY A 32 -7.16 25.72 -14.96
N ARG A 33 -7.29 26.86 -14.28
CA ARG A 33 -6.63 28.14 -14.55
C ARG A 33 -5.89 28.62 -13.30
N PRO A 34 -4.80 27.95 -12.91
CA PRO A 34 -4.05 28.32 -11.71
C PRO A 34 -3.38 29.69 -11.86
N ASP A 35 -3.30 30.37 -10.73
CA ASP A 35 -2.59 31.61 -10.50
C ASP A 35 -1.33 31.40 -9.64
N ARG A 36 -0.67 32.50 -9.24
CA ARG A 36 0.58 32.46 -8.48
C ARG A 36 0.41 31.99 -7.02
N GLN A 37 -0.82 31.86 -6.53
CA GLN A 37 -1.14 31.37 -5.17
C GLN A 37 -1.72 29.96 -5.18
N SER A 38 -1.89 29.38 -6.37
CA SER A 38 -2.55 28.08 -6.55
C SER A 38 -1.69 26.93 -6.01
N PRO A 39 -2.30 25.93 -5.35
CA PRO A 39 -1.56 24.85 -4.72
C PRO A 39 -0.78 24.00 -5.72
N VAL A 40 0.37 23.49 -5.27
CA VAL A 40 1.22 22.57 -6.03
C VAL A 40 1.15 21.17 -5.41
N PHE A 41 0.55 20.25 -6.14
CA PHE A 41 0.48 18.84 -5.79
C PHE A 41 1.58 18.04 -6.47
N VAL A 42 1.99 16.94 -5.86
CA VAL A 42 2.94 15.99 -6.44
C VAL A 42 2.29 14.60 -6.49
N THR A 43 2.59 13.84 -7.53
CA THR A 43 2.20 12.43 -7.65
C THR A 43 3.35 11.61 -8.26
N CYS A 44 3.24 10.29 -8.19
CA CYS A 44 4.10 9.36 -8.93
C CYS A 44 3.71 9.32 -10.43
N ASN A 45 4.55 8.72 -11.30
CA ASN A 45 4.25 8.59 -12.74
C ASN A 45 3.57 7.27 -13.13
N PHE A 46 2.91 6.57 -12.20
CA PHE A 46 2.04 5.45 -12.56
C PHE A 46 0.79 5.99 -13.26
N ASP A 47 0.58 5.59 -14.51
CA ASP A 47 -0.43 6.15 -15.42
C ASP A 47 -1.85 6.11 -14.82
N LEU A 48 -2.25 4.99 -14.21
CA LEU A 48 -3.52 4.86 -13.48
C LEU A 48 -3.63 5.84 -12.30
N THR A 49 -2.57 5.99 -11.51
CA THR A 49 -2.56 6.95 -10.38
C THR A 49 -2.73 8.38 -10.88
N VAL A 50 -1.99 8.77 -11.93
CA VAL A 50 -2.07 10.11 -12.51
C VAL A 50 -3.49 10.38 -13.03
N ARG A 51 -4.12 9.44 -13.75
CA ARG A 51 -5.51 9.60 -14.19
C ARG A 51 -6.49 9.75 -13.03
N ARG A 52 -6.37 8.94 -11.98
CA ARG A 52 -7.22 9.02 -10.77
C ARG A 52 -7.08 10.37 -10.06
N VAL A 53 -5.84 10.84 -9.86
CA VAL A 53 -5.56 12.15 -9.23
C VAL A 53 -6.08 13.30 -10.09
N ARG A 54 -5.82 13.30 -11.41
CA ARG A 54 -6.35 14.32 -12.32
C ARG A 54 -7.88 14.39 -12.30
N ARG A 55 -8.56 13.24 -12.22
CA ARG A 55 -10.02 13.17 -12.10
C ARG A 55 -10.49 13.83 -10.80
N ALA A 56 -9.80 13.58 -9.70
CA ALA A 56 -10.12 14.17 -8.40
C ALA A 56 -9.83 15.68 -8.33
N LEU A 57 -8.81 16.16 -9.05
CA LEU A 57 -8.46 17.58 -9.13
C LEU A 57 -9.37 18.40 -10.08
N ARG A 58 -10.27 17.78 -10.85
CA ARG A 58 -11.15 18.52 -11.78
C ARG A 58 -11.98 19.57 -11.03
N GLY A 59 -11.92 20.82 -11.47
CA GLY A 59 -12.61 21.94 -10.84
C GLY A 59 -11.81 22.62 -9.72
N LEU A 60 -10.55 22.24 -9.51
CA LEU A 60 -9.57 23.03 -8.77
C LEU A 60 -8.60 23.68 -9.77
N ASP A 61 -8.14 24.89 -9.42
CA ASP A 61 -7.07 25.58 -10.09
C ASP A 61 -5.76 25.25 -9.36
N CYS A 62 -4.93 24.39 -9.94
CA CYS A 62 -3.72 23.91 -9.29
C CYS A 62 -2.67 23.39 -10.27
N TYR A 63 -1.43 23.26 -9.78
CA TYR A 63 -0.34 22.60 -10.48
C TYR A 63 -0.15 21.18 -9.98
N LEU A 64 0.07 20.23 -10.89
CA LEU A 64 0.38 18.84 -10.58
C LEU A 64 1.76 18.47 -11.14
N LEU A 65 2.70 18.13 -10.26
CA LEU A 65 4.02 17.62 -10.61
C LEU A 65 4.00 16.09 -10.62
N VAL A 66 4.31 15.49 -11.77
CA VAL A 66 4.41 14.03 -11.94
C VAL A 66 5.87 13.62 -11.83
N ALA A 67 6.25 13.03 -10.70
CA ALA A 67 7.62 12.63 -10.38
C ALA A 67 8.02 11.31 -11.08
N PRO A 68 9.30 11.12 -11.47
CA PRO A 68 9.78 9.99 -12.27
C PRO A 68 9.94 8.68 -11.48
N THR A 69 8.84 8.07 -11.04
CA THR A 69 8.85 6.87 -10.18
C THR A 69 8.87 5.52 -10.94
N GLY A 70 9.36 5.51 -12.17
CA GLY A 70 9.49 4.28 -12.98
C GLY A 70 8.17 3.54 -13.30
N GLY A 71 7.01 4.19 -13.23
CA GLY A 71 5.72 3.57 -13.48
C GLY A 71 5.21 2.71 -12.31
N VAL A 72 5.63 3.01 -11.08
CA VAL A 72 5.15 2.35 -9.85
C VAL A 72 4.23 3.30 -9.07
N ASN A 73 3.16 2.75 -8.47
CA ASN A 73 2.20 3.53 -7.67
C ASN A 73 2.86 4.15 -6.42
N VAL A 74 2.25 5.18 -5.84
CA VAL A 74 2.84 5.99 -4.74
C VAL A 74 3.39 5.16 -3.59
N TRP A 75 2.59 4.26 -3.01
CA TRP A 75 2.99 3.50 -1.82
C TRP A 75 4.12 2.53 -2.13
N CYS A 76 3.96 1.73 -3.18
CA CYS A 76 4.97 0.74 -3.59
C CYS A 76 6.27 1.43 -4.01
N ALA A 77 6.20 2.59 -4.67
CA ALA A 77 7.38 3.34 -5.08
C ALA A 77 8.09 3.95 -3.85
N ALA A 78 7.34 4.55 -2.93
CA ALA A 78 7.91 5.18 -1.74
C ALA A 78 8.55 4.15 -0.79
N ALA A 79 7.82 3.07 -0.48
CA ALA A 79 8.36 1.96 0.30
C ALA A 79 9.54 1.29 -0.42
N GLY A 80 9.38 1.03 -1.73
CA GLY A 80 10.37 0.34 -2.56
C GLY A 80 11.62 1.14 -2.95
N GLY A 81 11.68 2.43 -2.59
CA GLY A 81 12.81 3.31 -2.91
C GLY A 81 12.82 3.88 -4.33
N ASP A 82 11.74 3.71 -5.10
CA ASP A 82 11.55 4.29 -6.43
C ASP A 82 10.81 5.66 -6.38
N PHE A 83 10.45 6.14 -5.18
CA PHE A 83 9.95 7.51 -4.96
C PHE A 83 10.59 8.13 -3.72
N THR A 84 11.47 9.09 -3.95
CA THR A 84 12.41 9.62 -2.96
C THR A 84 12.45 11.15 -2.95
N ALA A 85 13.24 11.74 -2.05
CA ALA A 85 13.53 13.17 -2.07
C ALA A 85 14.19 13.59 -3.40
N ASP A 86 15.05 12.76 -4.00
CA ASP A 86 15.71 13.07 -5.28
C ASP A 86 14.71 13.23 -6.43
N ASP A 87 13.71 12.35 -6.50
CA ASP A 87 12.67 12.41 -7.54
C ASP A 87 11.83 13.68 -7.43
N VAL A 88 11.56 14.11 -6.20
CA VAL A 88 10.85 15.35 -5.90
C VAL A 88 11.71 16.57 -6.25
N VAL A 89 12.98 16.59 -5.84
CA VAL A 89 13.92 17.66 -6.20
C VAL A 89 14.07 17.77 -7.72
N SER A 90 14.17 16.64 -8.40
CA SER A 90 14.27 16.56 -9.87
C SER A 90 13.03 17.17 -10.54
N VAL A 91 11.81 16.78 -10.13
CA VAL A 91 10.59 17.32 -10.75
C VAL A 91 10.38 18.80 -10.42
N ILE A 92 10.77 19.29 -9.24
CA ILE A 92 10.72 20.73 -8.90
C ILE A 92 11.63 21.54 -9.85
N LYS A 93 12.88 21.09 -10.03
CA LYS A 93 13.87 21.82 -10.82
C LYS A 93 13.55 21.77 -12.32
N THR A 94 13.15 20.62 -12.83
CA THR A 94 12.86 20.44 -14.26
C THR A 94 11.53 21.08 -14.69
N SER A 95 10.54 21.15 -13.80
CA SER A 95 9.24 21.79 -14.08
C SER A 95 9.27 23.32 -14.08
N ARG A 96 10.30 23.93 -13.49
CA ARG A 96 10.38 25.38 -13.23
C ARG A 96 9.18 25.93 -12.47
N ILE A 97 8.54 25.11 -11.62
CA ILE A 97 7.37 25.51 -10.83
C ILE A 97 7.61 26.76 -9.97
N SER A 98 8.88 27.02 -9.60
CA SER A 98 9.27 28.22 -8.84
C SER A 98 9.04 29.54 -9.60
N GLU A 99 8.89 29.50 -10.92
CA GLU A 99 8.60 30.67 -11.76
C GLU A 99 7.09 30.96 -11.86
N LEU A 100 6.25 29.98 -11.47
CA LEU A 100 4.79 30.02 -11.67
C LEU A 100 4.01 30.36 -10.39
N VAL A 101 4.59 30.13 -9.21
CA VAL A 101 3.95 30.43 -7.92
C VAL A 101 4.87 31.25 -7.01
N ASP A 102 4.26 32.08 -6.15
CA ASP A 102 4.98 32.96 -5.22
C ASP A 102 5.29 32.31 -3.87
N HIS A 103 4.82 31.08 -3.66
CA HIS A 103 5.05 30.32 -2.44
C HIS A 103 5.97 29.11 -2.69
N ARG A 104 6.54 28.56 -1.61
CA ARG A 104 7.38 27.35 -1.66
C ARG A 104 6.77 26.22 -0.82
N ARG A 105 5.57 25.77 -1.20
CA ARG A 105 4.83 24.69 -0.53
C ARG A 105 4.43 23.61 -1.54
N LEU A 106 4.78 22.37 -1.26
CA LEU A 106 4.40 21.18 -2.05
C LEU A 106 3.50 20.28 -1.22
N ILE A 107 2.51 19.67 -1.86
CA ILE A 107 1.61 18.71 -1.22
C ILE A 107 1.83 17.35 -1.86
N LEU A 108 2.44 16.45 -1.11
CA LEU A 108 2.63 15.05 -1.49
C LEU A 108 1.46 14.19 -0.99
N PRO A 109 1.18 13.03 -1.61
CA PRO A 109 0.22 12.09 -1.04
C PRO A 109 0.77 11.52 0.28
N GLN A 110 -0.09 11.26 1.26
CA GLN A 110 0.36 10.79 2.59
C GLN A 110 1.23 9.55 2.52
N LEU A 111 0.87 8.61 1.65
CA LEU A 111 1.55 7.33 1.49
C LEU A 111 2.96 7.45 0.88
N ALA A 112 3.37 8.64 0.44
CA ALA A 112 4.75 8.91 0.03
C ALA A 112 5.68 9.16 1.25
N ALA A 113 5.13 9.38 2.44
CA ALA A 113 5.89 9.72 3.65
C ALA A 113 6.87 8.63 4.12
N THR A 114 6.70 7.39 3.66
CA THR A 114 7.64 6.29 3.92
C THR A 114 8.95 6.45 3.14
N GLY A 115 8.93 7.13 1.99
CA GLY A 115 10.09 7.24 1.09
C GLY A 115 10.58 8.67 0.83
N VAL A 116 9.70 9.67 0.87
CA VAL A 116 10.09 11.05 0.58
C VAL A 116 10.38 11.82 1.86
N GLU A 117 11.66 12.02 2.13
CA GLU A 117 12.13 12.83 3.25
C GLU A 117 11.98 14.33 2.97
N ARG A 118 11.44 15.07 3.93
CA ARG A 118 11.15 16.51 3.75
C ARG A 118 12.39 17.38 3.90
N THR A 119 13.30 17.02 4.81
CA THR A 119 14.50 17.81 5.11
C THR A 119 15.40 17.95 3.88
N PRO A 120 15.78 16.86 3.17
CA PRO A 120 16.61 16.99 1.98
C PRO A 120 15.94 17.77 0.84
N VAL A 121 14.61 17.66 0.69
CA VAL A 121 13.87 18.45 -0.30
C VAL A 121 13.96 19.95 0.04
N HIS A 122 13.76 20.31 1.31
CA HIS A 122 13.82 21.69 1.77
C HIS A 122 15.23 22.27 1.61
N GLU A 123 16.26 21.58 2.06
CA GLU A 123 17.65 22.03 1.98
C GLU A 123 18.10 22.26 0.52
N ARG A 124 17.67 21.40 -0.41
CA ARG A 124 18.13 21.44 -1.81
C ARG A 124 17.31 22.34 -2.72
N THR A 125 16.12 22.78 -2.29
CA THR A 125 15.19 23.53 -3.15
C THR A 125 14.50 24.72 -2.48
N GLY A 126 14.56 24.83 -1.15
CA GLY A 126 13.78 25.79 -0.36
C GLY A 126 12.30 25.44 -0.22
N TRP A 127 11.80 24.36 -0.83
CA TRP A 127 10.40 23.97 -0.77
C TRP A 127 10.05 23.21 0.50
N ARG A 128 8.94 23.61 1.14
CA ARG A 128 8.37 22.91 2.29
C ARG A 128 7.38 21.86 1.79
N VAL A 129 7.61 20.61 2.17
CA VAL A 129 6.73 19.49 1.85
C VAL A 129 5.69 19.31 2.96
N GLY A 130 4.42 19.33 2.58
CA GLY A 130 3.30 18.82 3.37
C GLY A 130 2.76 17.52 2.78
N PHE A 131 2.12 16.70 3.63
CA PHE A 131 1.47 15.47 3.20
C PHE A 131 -0.04 15.64 3.22
N GLY A 132 -0.67 15.61 2.05
CA GLY A 132 -2.11 15.65 1.86
C GLY A 132 -2.81 14.36 2.31
N PRO A 133 -4.08 14.16 1.93
CA PRO A 133 -4.87 12.99 2.33
C PRO A 133 -4.35 11.69 1.71
N VAL A 134 -4.81 10.57 2.26
CA VAL A 134 -4.59 9.22 1.69
C VAL A 134 -5.32 9.06 0.37
N ARG A 135 -6.56 9.56 0.27
CA ARG A 135 -7.40 9.43 -0.92
C ARG A 135 -7.40 10.72 -1.72
N ALA A 136 -7.31 10.57 -3.05
CA ALA A 136 -7.36 11.71 -3.96
C ALA A 136 -8.71 12.43 -3.94
N SER A 137 -9.81 11.70 -3.66
CA SER A 137 -11.16 12.26 -3.52
C SER A 137 -11.24 13.39 -2.50
N ASP A 138 -10.42 13.30 -1.45
CA ASP A 138 -10.51 14.19 -0.29
C ASP A 138 -9.68 15.46 -0.50
N ILE A 139 -8.95 15.57 -1.63
CA ILE A 139 -8.07 16.72 -1.90
C ILE A 139 -8.87 18.03 -1.93
N LYS A 140 -10.08 18.03 -2.48
CA LYS A 140 -10.91 19.25 -2.56
C LYS A 140 -11.30 19.75 -1.18
N GLU A 141 -11.79 18.85 -0.32
CA GLU A 141 -12.17 19.17 1.04
C GLU A 141 -10.93 19.60 1.85
N TYR A 142 -9.81 18.91 1.68
CA TYR A 142 -8.53 19.29 2.29
C TYR A 142 -8.06 20.70 1.90
N VAL A 143 -8.21 21.09 0.64
CA VAL A 143 -7.89 22.46 0.17
C VAL A 143 -8.88 23.47 0.75
N ALA A 144 -10.18 23.13 0.77
CA ALA A 144 -11.23 23.98 1.31
C ALA A 144 -11.04 24.24 2.81
N ASP A 145 -10.56 23.25 3.57
CA ASP A 145 -10.21 23.39 5.00
C ASP A 145 -8.77 23.89 5.22
N HIS A 146 -8.28 24.75 4.33
CA HIS A 146 -6.97 25.40 4.44
C HIS A 146 -5.79 24.44 4.68
N PHE A 147 -5.81 23.27 4.02
CA PHE A 147 -4.78 22.25 4.12
C PHE A 147 -4.68 21.61 5.52
N LYS A 148 -5.80 21.49 6.23
CA LYS A 148 -5.91 20.70 7.47
C LYS A 148 -6.54 19.34 7.19
N LYS A 149 -5.96 18.28 7.76
CA LYS A 149 -6.47 16.92 7.60
C LYS A 149 -7.33 16.52 8.78
N THR A 150 -8.48 15.92 8.48
CA THR A 150 -9.25 15.17 9.46
C THR A 150 -8.58 13.82 9.78
N PRO A 151 -8.89 13.18 10.92
CA PRO A 151 -8.50 11.80 11.18
C PRO A 151 -8.89 10.83 10.05
N GLU A 152 -10.03 11.06 9.41
CA GLU A 152 -10.58 10.23 8.36
C GLU A 152 -9.71 10.28 7.09
N MET A 153 -9.29 11.49 6.69
CA MET A 153 -8.40 11.71 5.53
C MET A 153 -7.03 11.04 5.69
N ARG A 154 -6.62 10.78 6.93
CA ARG A 154 -5.35 10.12 7.25
C ARG A 154 -5.45 8.59 7.27
N ARG A 155 -6.65 8.02 7.43
CA ARG A 155 -6.82 6.59 7.65
C ARG A 155 -7.00 5.81 6.35
N VAL A 156 -6.23 4.74 6.18
CA VAL A 156 -6.50 3.72 5.15
C VAL A 156 -7.55 2.74 5.68
N ARG A 157 -8.68 2.61 4.99
CA ARG A 157 -9.85 1.84 5.46
C ARG A 157 -9.94 0.41 4.90
N PHE A 158 -9.36 0.15 3.74
CA PHE A 158 -9.49 -1.12 3.02
C PHE A 158 -10.95 -1.54 2.86
N ASP A 159 -11.71 -0.64 2.23
CA ASP A 159 -13.14 -0.79 1.99
C ASP A 159 -13.44 -1.93 1.00
N PRO A 160 -14.67 -2.46 0.95
CA PRO A 160 -15.02 -3.59 0.08
C PRO A 160 -14.60 -3.42 -1.39
N MET A 161 -14.72 -2.22 -1.95
CA MET A 161 -14.32 -1.98 -3.34
C MET A 161 -12.80 -2.12 -3.54
N GLU A 162 -12.00 -1.70 -2.56
CA GLU A 162 -10.54 -1.83 -2.60
C GLU A 162 -10.11 -3.29 -2.48
N ARG A 163 -10.88 -4.10 -1.74
CA ARG A 163 -10.68 -5.56 -1.65
C ARG A 163 -10.97 -6.22 -2.98
N VAL A 164 -12.02 -5.81 -3.68
CA VAL A 164 -12.32 -6.29 -5.03
C VAL A 164 -11.24 -5.86 -6.01
N GLU A 165 -10.72 -4.62 -5.91
CA GLU A 165 -9.57 -4.21 -6.73
C GLU A 165 -8.34 -5.11 -6.48
N MET A 166 -8.06 -5.48 -5.23
CA MET A 166 -6.95 -6.38 -4.91
C MET A 166 -7.21 -7.80 -5.39
N ALA A 167 -8.44 -8.30 -5.22
CA ALA A 167 -8.83 -9.60 -5.76
C ALA A 167 -8.68 -9.65 -7.28
N ALA A 168 -9.10 -8.60 -8.00
CA ALA A 168 -8.95 -8.51 -9.44
C ALA A 168 -7.48 -8.46 -9.88
N MET A 169 -6.64 -7.71 -9.15
CA MET A 169 -5.19 -7.65 -9.41
C MET A 169 -4.52 -9.02 -9.32
N TRP A 170 -4.98 -9.90 -8.43
CA TRP A 170 -4.47 -11.27 -8.30
C TRP A 170 -5.13 -12.23 -9.29
N ALA A 171 -6.46 -12.20 -9.36
CA ALA A 171 -7.23 -13.11 -10.21
C ALA A 171 -6.91 -12.91 -11.69
N PHE A 172 -6.65 -11.69 -12.15
CA PHE A 172 -6.47 -11.41 -13.58
C PHE A 172 -5.17 -12.02 -14.15
N PRO A 173 -3.96 -11.78 -13.59
CA PRO A 173 -2.74 -12.45 -14.03
C PRO A 173 -2.80 -13.96 -13.83
N THR A 174 -3.35 -14.44 -12.70
CA THR A 174 -3.53 -15.88 -12.46
C THR A 174 -4.43 -16.50 -13.54
N SER A 175 -5.53 -15.83 -13.92
CA SER A 175 -6.40 -16.29 -15.00
C SER A 175 -5.64 -16.43 -16.33
N ILE A 176 -4.78 -15.47 -16.68
CA ILE A 176 -3.99 -15.55 -17.92
C ILE A 176 -3.09 -16.79 -17.91
N VAL A 177 -2.42 -17.09 -16.79
CA VAL A 177 -1.52 -18.24 -16.66
C VAL A 177 -2.26 -19.56 -16.87
N PHE A 178 -3.45 -19.72 -16.29
CA PHE A 178 -4.25 -20.95 -16.41
C PHE A 178 -4.99 -21.06 -17.74
N MET A 179 -5.51 -19.95 -18.29
CA MET A 179 -6.34 -20.00 -19.50
C MET A 179 -5.55 -20.36 -20.77
N VAL A 180 -4.27 -19.96 -20.90
CA VAL A 180 -3.48 -20.22 -22.11
C VAL A 180 -3.42 -21.71 -22.46
N PRO A 181 -3.04 -22.63 -21.53
CA PRO A 181 -3.08 -24.06 -21.82
C PRO A 181 -4.51 -24.59 -21.97
N GLU A 182 -5.47 -24.10 -21.17
CA GLU A 182 -6.86 -24.58 -21.23
C GLU A 182 -7.54 -24.27 -22.57
N LEU A 183 -7.30 -23.09 -23.16
CA LEU A 183 -7.87 -22.74 -24.47
C LEU A 183 -7.36 -23.63 -25.61
N ILE A 184 -6.17 -24.21 -25.44
CA ILE A 184 -5.55 -25.10 -26.43
C ILE A 184 -6.02 -26.55 -26.21
N PHE A 185 -5.93 -27.06 -24.99
CA PHE A 185 -6.07 -28.48 -24.69
C PHE A 185 -7.38 -28.86 -23.98
N TRP A 186 -8.01 -27.93 -23.25
CA TRP A 186 -9.15 -28.21 -22.37
C TRP A 186 -10.19 -27.08 -22.36
N ARG A 187 -10.67 -26.67 -23.55
CA ARG A 187 -11.62 -25.53 -23.70
C ARG A 187 -12.82 -25.55 -22.77
N PRO A 188 -13.46 -26.71 -22.46
CA PRO A 188 -14.58 -26.75 -21.52
C PRO A 188 -14.24 -26.33 -20.09
N LEU A 189 -12.95 -26.37 -19.69
CA LEU A 189 -12.51 -26.05 -18.33
C LEU A 189 -12.30 -24.54 -18.10
N VAL A 190 -12.22 -23.73 -19.16
CA VAL A 190 -11.91 -22.30 -19.06
C VAL A 190 -12.88 -21.56 -18.14
N LEU A 191 -14.19 -21.73 -18.33
CA LEU A 191 -15.19 -21.03 -17.52
C LEU A 191 -15.21 -21.51 -16.06
N PRO A 192 -15.21 -22.84 -15.77
CA PRO A 192 -15.06 -23.33 -14.40
C PRO A 192 -13.78 -22.86 -13.70
N THR A 193 -12.62 -22.89 -14.37
CA THR A 193 -11.35 -22.43 -13.78
C THR A 193 -11.37 -20.93 -13.50
N LEU A 194 -11.92 -20.12 -14.41
CA LEU A 194 -12.14 -18.68 -14.16
C LEU A 194 -13.04 -18.45 -12.95
N ALA A 195 -14.16 -19.17 -12.87
CA ALA A 195 -15.07 -19.07 -11.72
C ALA A 195 -14.37 -19.44 -10.41
N LEU A 196 -13.52 -20.47 -10.42
CA LEU A 196 -12.72 -20.88 -9.27
C LEU A 196 -11.71 -19.80 -8.86
N ILE A 197 -10.90 -19.31 -9.79
CA ILE A 197 -9.85 -18.30 -9.52
C ILE A 197 -10.49 -17.04 -8.95
N TRP A 198 -11.53 -16.51 -9.60
CA TRP A 198 -12.19 -15.29 -9.16
C TRP A 198 -12.99 -15.48 -7.89
N GLY A 199 -13.68 -16.62 -7.73
CA GLY A 199 -14.45 -16.97 -6.54
C GLY A 199 -13.57 -17.08 -5.30
N LEU A 200 -12.48 -17.84 -5.38
CA LEU A 200 -11.49 -17.91 -4.29
C LEU A 200 -10.84 -16.56 -4.04
N SER A 201 -10.55 -15.79 -5.09
CA SER A 201 -9.88 -14.50 -4.93
C SER A 201 -10.75 -13.48 -4.21
N VAL A 202 -11.98 -13.28 -4.69
CA VAL A 202 -12.93 -12.35 -4.08
C VAL A 202 -13.33 -12.85 -2.69
N GLY A 203 -13.59 -14.15 -2.53
CA GLY A 203 -13.92 -14.76 -1.24
C GLY A 203 -12.83 -14.49 -0.19
N THR A 204 -11.57 -14.71 -0.57
CA THR A 204 -10.42 -14.50 0.32
C THR A 204 -10.29 -13.04 0.72
N PHE A 205 -10.20 -12.11 -0.23
CA PHE A 205 -10.04 -10.68 0.09
C PHE A 205 -11.22 -10.08 0.86
N MET A 206 -12.45 -10.55 0.59
CA MET A 206 -13.64 -10.06 1.29
C MET A 206 -13.76 -10.59 2.72
N ALA A 207 -13.44 -11.86 2.92
CA ALA A 207 -13.46 -12.51 4.23
C ALA A 207 -12.27 -12.11 5.10
N PHE A 208 -11.14 -11.76 4.48
CA PHE A 208 -9.85 -11.58 5.16
C PHE A 208 -9.91 -10.65 6.38
N PRO A 209 -10.41 -9.41 6.34
CA PRO A 209 -10.39 -8.55 7.53
C PRO A 209 -11.20 -9.07 8.72
N ARG A 210 -12.22 -9.90 8.46
CA ARG A 210 -13.00 -10.56 9.54
C ARG A 210 -12.26 -11.78 10.06
N LEU A 211 -11.79 -12.64 9.16
CA LEU A 211 -11.07 -13.85 9.50
C LEU A 211 -9.75 -13.55 10.21
N ASP A 212 -9.02 -12.53 9.76
CA ASP A 212 -7.81 -12.03 10.41
C ASP A 212 -8.11 -11.61 11.86
N ARG A 213 -9.18 -10.84 12.10
CA ARG A 213 -9.61 -10.47 13.46
C ARG A 213 -10.00 -11.68 14.30
N MET A 214 -10.73 -12.64 13.72
CA MET A 214 -11.20 -13.85 14.42
C MET A 214 -10.06 -14.80 14.78
N LEU A 215 -9.10 -14.98 13.87
CA LEU A 215 -7.94 -15.85 14.02
C LEU A 215 -6.81 -15.18 14.81
N GLY A 216 -7.02 -13.96 15.33
CA GLY A 216 -6.04 -13.24 16.14
C GLY A 216 -4.89 -12.64 15.33
N GLY A 217 -5.06 -12.39 14.03
CA GLY A 217 -4.09 -11.83 13.09
C GLY A 217 -3.60 -10.40 13.39
N GLY A 218 -4.14 -9.76 14.44
CA GLY A 218 -3.60 -8.54 15.05
C GLY A 218 -3.05 -8.71 16.48
N LYS A 219 -3.12 -9.92 17.07
CA LYS A 219 -2.66 -10.23 18.44
C LYS A 219 -1.51 -11.25 18.49
N GLY A 220 -1.14 -11.85 17.35
CA GLY A 220 -0.38 -13.10 17.31
C GLY A 220 1.00 -13.08 16.66
N ALA A 221 1.78 -12.01 16.79
CA ALA A 221 3.23 -12.07 16.57
C ALA A 221 4.06 -11.48 17.73
N VAL A 222 3.41 -11.12 18.84
CA VAL A 222 4.10 -10.62 20.05
C VAL A 222 4.15 -11.67 21.16
N ALA A 223 3.42 -12.79 21.04
CA ALA A 223 3.41 -13.82 22.06
C ALA A 223 3.55 -15.23 21.45
N GLY A 224 4.75 -15.78 21.50
CA GLY A 224 4.94 -17.23 21.63
C GLY A 224 5.33 -18.01 20.37
N THR A 225 6.53 -17.81 19.84
CA THR A 225 7.35 -18.91 19.28
C THR A 225 8.84 -18.61 19.45
N HIS A 226 9.27 -18.42 20.71
CA HIS A 226 10.68 -18.55 21.05
C HIS A 226 11.10 -20.01 20.84
N GLY A 227 11.80 -20.31 19.72
CA GLY A 227 12.49 -21.59 19.54
C GLY A 227 12.52 -22.18 18.13
N SER A 228 11.73 -21.69 17.17
CA SER A 228 11.81 -22.21 15.80
C SER A 228 12.89 -21.48 14.99
N SER A 229 13.82 -22.23 14.41
CA SER A 229 14.85 -21.70 13.48
C SER A 229 14.26 -20.73 12.43
N GLY A 230 14.98 -19.66 12.11
CA GLY A 230 14.46 -18.54 11.30
C GLY A 230 13.93 -18.92 9.91
N TRP A 231 14.31 -20.08 9.36
CA TRP A 231 13.74 -20.59 8.11
C TRP A 231 12.33 -21.17 8.27
N VAL A 232 12.00 -21.75 9.44
CA VAL A 232 10.67 -22.29 9.75
C VAL A 232 9.64 -21.16 9.83
N GLN A 233 10.02 -20.01 10.38
CA GLN A 233 9.17 -18.83 10.45
C GLN A 233 8.92 -18.18 9.07
N ARG A 234 9.72 -18.53 8.05
CA ARG A 234 9.53 -18.11 6.65
C ARG A 234 8.64 -19.06 5.85
N LEU A 235 8.21 -20.19 6.43
CA LEU A 235 7.28 -21.09 5.76
C LEU A 235 5.89 -20.43 5.62
N PRO A 236 5.19 -20.64 4.49
CA PRO A 236 3.88 -20.03 4.22
C PRO A 236 2.85 -20.22 5.33
N PHE A 237 2.91 -21.35 6.05
CA PHE A 237 2.01 -21.73 7.14
C PHE A 237 2.03 -20.76 8.34
N PHE A 238 3.10 -19.98 8.52
CA PHE A 238 3.26 -19.01 9.62
C PHE A 238 3.00 -17.55 9.18
N ASN A 239 2.49 -17.35 7.95
CA ASN A 239 2.06 -16.05 7.46
C ASN A 239 0.64 -15.75 7.98
N PRO A 240 0.35 -14.56 8.55
CA PRO A 240 -0.99 -14.17 8.99
C PRO A 240 -2.07 -14.30 7.90
N GLY A 241 -1.68 -14.18 6.61
CA GLY A 241 -2.60 -14.38 5.47
C GLY A 241 -3.01 -15.83 5.21
N PHE A 242 -2.30 -16.81 5.78
CA PHE A 242 -2.50 -18.24 5.51
C PHE A 242 -3.76 -18.81 6.16
N GLY A 243 -4.00 -18.50 7.44
CA GLY A 243 -5.19 -18.94 8.17
C GLY A 243 -6.51 -18.54 7.50
N PRO A 244 -6.73 -17.25 7.20
CA PRO A 244 -7.92 -16.79 6.48
C PRO A 244 -8.13 -17.48 5.12
N SER A 245 -7.05 -17.66 4.35
CA SER A 245 -7.13 -18.28 3.03
C SER A 245 -7.45 -19.77 3.13
N LEU A 246 -6.91 -20.49 4.13
CA LEU A 246 -7.26 -21.88 4.41
C LEU A 246 -8.73 -22.04 4.78
N VAL A 247 -9.30 -21.13 5.57
CA VAL A 247 -10.73 -21.19 5.92
C VAL A 247 -11.59 -21.05 4.67
N VAL A 248 -11.26 -20.10 3.79
CA VAL A 248 -11.97 -19.90 2.52
C VAL A 248 -11.83 -21.12 1.61
N PHE A 249 -10.64 -21.70 1.54
CA PHE A 249 -10.38 -22.91 0.79
C PHE A 249 -11.14 -24.12 1.36
N ALA A 250 -11.20 -24.27 2.68
CA ALA A 250 -11.96 -25.33 3.34
C ALA A 250 -13.45 -25.20 3.04
N VAL A 251 -14.02 -23.99 3.10
CA VAL A 251 -15.42 -23.72 2.72
C VAL A 251 -15.65 -24.09 1.25
N PHE A 252 -14.72 -23.75 0.36
CA PHE A 252 -14.79 -24.15 -1.04
C PHE A 252 -14.78 -25.68 -1.20
N LEU A 253 -13.85 -26.39 -0.55
CA LEU A 253 -13.77 -27.85 -0.61
C LEU A 253 -15.02 -28.53 -0.04
N THR A 254 -15.58 -28.02 1.05
CA THR A 254 -16.84 -28.52 1.61
C THR A 254 -17.98 -28.31 0.62
N GLY A 255 -18.10 -27.13 0.02
CA GLY A 255 -19.12 -26.86 -1.01
C GLY A 255 -18.98 -27.78 -2.23
N LEU A 256 -17.75 -28.01 -2.68
CA LEU A 256 -17.44 -28.95 -3.76
C LEU A 256 -17.81 -30.39 -3.40
N ALA A 257 -17.48 -30.85 -2.19
CA ALA A 257 -17.83 -32.19 -1.72
C ALA A 257 -19.35 -32.39 -1.70
N VAL A 258 -20.10 -31.41 -1.19
CA VAL A 258 -21.57 -31.42 -1.17
C VAL A 258 -22.12 -31.48 -2.60
N TYR A 259 -21.65 -30.64 -3.51
CA TYR A 259 -22.07 -30.63 -4.93
C TYR A 259 -21.86 -32.00 -5.58
N VAL A 260 -20.67 -32.56 -5.40
CA VAL A 260 -20.28 -33.85 -5.97
C VAL A 260 -21.09 -35.01 -5.39
N SER A 261 -21.49 -34.94 -4.10
CA SER A 261 -22.39 -35.92 -3.49
C SER A 261 -23.79 -35.93 -4.14
N PHE A 262 -24.25 -34.81 -4.70
CA PHE A 262 -25.53 -34.74 -5.42
C PHE A 262 -25.45 -35.20 -6.89
N GLU A 263 -24.31 -35.02 -7.56
CA GLU A 263 -24.14 -35.45 -8.97
C GLU A 263 -23.97 -36.97 -9.16
N GLY A 264 -23.60 -37.72 -8.11
CA GLY A 264 -23.49 -39.19 -8.17
C GLY A 264 -22.30 -39.73 -8.98
N GLY A 265 -21.34 -38.89 -9.38
CA GLY A 265 -20.10 -39.27 -10.08
C GLY A 265 -18.96 -39.75 -9.16
N PRO A 266 -17.77 -40.10 -9.71
CA PRO A 266 -16.60 -40.53 -8.92
C PRO A 266 -16.04 -39.35 -8.10
N GLY A 267 -16.63 -39.13 -6.93
CA GLY A 267 -16.49 -37.85 -6.27
C GLY A 267 -15.10 -37.49 -5.78
N TRP A 268 -14.27 -38.47 -5.45
CA TRP A 268 -12.89 -38.25 -5.02
C TRP A 268 -12.01 -37.71 -6.16
N ILE A 269 -12.30 -38.05 -7.43
CA ILE A 269 -11.56 -37.53 -8.59
C ILE A 269 -11.87 -36.05 -8.77
N SER A 270 -13.15 -35.67 -8.73
CA SER A 270 -13.56 -34.27 -8.83
C SER A 270 -13.00 -33.43 -7.68
N LEU A 271 -12.96 -33.99 -6.47
CA LEU A 271 -12.35 -33.34 -5.30
C LEU A 271 -10.84 -33.10 -5.48
N LEU A 272 -10.09 -34.08 -5.99
CA LEU A 272 -8.67 -33.88 -6.27
C LEU A 272 -8.44 -32.91 -7.43
N TRP A 273 -9.24 -33.04 -8.49
CA TRP A 273 -9.10 -32.27 -9.73
C TRP A 273 -9.31 -30.78 -9.51
N TRP A 274 -10.31 -30.39 -8.70
CA TRP A 274 -10.58 -28.99 -8.36
C TRP A 274 -9.90 -28.53 -7.07
N GLY A 275 -9.68 -29.47 -6.14
CA GLY A 275 -9.04 -29.20 -4.86
C GLY A 275 -7.55 -28.86 -5.00
N LEU A 276 -6.80 -29.56 -5.86
CA LEU A 276 -5.36 -29.28 -6.04
C LEU A 276 -5.10 -27.89 -6.65
N PRO A 277 -5.72 -27.48 -7.78
CA PRO A 277 -5.59 -26.11 -8.27
C PRO A 277 -6.11 -25.08 -7.27
N GLY A 278 -7.23 -25.35 -6.60
CA GLY A 278 -7.76 -24.47 -5.56
C GLY A 278 -6.79 -24.27 -4.38
N ALA A 279 -6.08 -25.33 -3.97
CA ALA A 279 -5.06 -25.27 -2.93
C ALA A 279 -3.87 -24.43 -3.38
N VAL A 280 -3.40 -24.61 -4.62
CA VAL A 280 -2.30 -23.82 -5.20
C VAL A 280 -2.68 -22.34 -5.27
N ILE A 281 -3.88 -22.02 -5.78
CA ILE A 281 -4.40 -20.65 -5.84
C ILE A 281 -4.44 -20.04 -4.43
N SER A 282 -5.03 -20.76 -3.47
CA SER A 282 -5.16 -20.29 -2.08
C SER A 282 -3.80 -20.08 -1.42
N ALA A 283 -2.81 -20.93 -1.69
CA ALA A 283 -1.45 -20.79 -1.19
C ALA A 283 -0.72 -19.58 -1.79
N VAL A 284 -0.81 -19.36 -3.10
CA VAL A 284 -0.24 -18.18 -3.78
C VAL A 284 -0.85 -16.90 -3.21
N MET A 285 -2.18 -16.87 -3.05
CA MET A 285 -2.87 -15.74 -2.46
C MET A 285 -2.45 -15.49 -1.00
N SER A 286 -2.27 -16.56 -0.21
CA SER A 286 -1.87 -16.47 1.19
C SER A 286 -0.51 -15.80 1.41
N PHE A 287 0.44 -16.03 0.50
CA PHE A 287 1.79 -15.51 0.61
C PHE A 287 1.80 -13.97 0.50
N GLU A 288 0.92 -13.43 -0.34
CA GLU A 288 0.95 -12.03 -0.78
C GLU A 288 -0.26 -11.19 -0.35
N LEU A 289 -1.29 -11.81 0.24
CA LEU A 289 -2.47 -11.10 0.76
C LEU A 289 -2.08 -9.95 1.68
N THR A 290 -1.08 -10.23 2.53
CA THR A 290 -0.52 -9.34 3.52
C THR A 290 0.57 -8.41 2.97
N GLY A 291 0.96 -8.49 1.69
CA GLY A 291 1.83 -7.51 1.02
C GLY A 291 1.09 -6.56 0.07
N SER A 292 -0.16 -6.91 -0.28
CA SER A 292 -0.95 -6.22 -1.31
C SER A 292 -1.60 -4.90 -0.87
N THR A 293 -1.55 -4.57 0.42
CA THR A 293 -2.25 -3.40 1.00
C THR A 293 -1.36 -2.68 2.01
N PRO A 294 -1.44 -1.33 2.12
CA PRO A 294 -0.63 -0.58 3.08
C PRO A 294 -0.89 -0.89 4.57
N ILE A 295 -1.98 -1.62 4.89
CA ILE A 295 -2.43 -1.81 6.28
C ILE A 295 -2.33 -3.23 6.82
N TYR A 296 -1.97 -4.20 5.99
CA TYR A 296 -1.61 -5.53 6.43
C TYR A 296 -0.18 -5.75 5.97
N LYS A 297 0.69 -6.30 6.82
CA LYS A 297 2.11 -6.50 6.53
C LYS A 297 2.39 -7.99 6.32
N SER A 298 3.20 -8.29 5.31
CA SER A 298 3.53 -9.66 4.90
C SER A 298 4.25 -10.41 6.00
N GLY A 299 3.81 -11.65 6.27
CA GLY A 299 4.32 -12.46 7.37
C GLY A 299 5.79 -12.90 7.23
N GLY A 300 6.36 -12.79 6.03
CA GLY A 300 7.72 -13.26 5.73
C GLY A 300 8.86 -12.36 6.22
N HIS A 301 8.58 -11.16 6.74
CA HIS A 301 9.61 -10.23 7.19
C HIS A 301 9.68 -10.14 8.72
N GLU A 302 10.89 -10.32 9.27
CA GLU A 302 11.20 -10.22 10.71
C GLU A 302 10.75 -8.87 11.31
N GLU A 303 10.69 -7.83 10.47
CA GLU A 303 10.24 -6.50 10.84
C GLU A 303 8.77 -6.39 11.28
N ARG A 304 7.96 -7.44 11.08
CA ARG A 304 6.61 -7.50 11.66
C ARG A 304 6.64 -7.55 13.19
N LEU A 305 7.78 -7.94 13.76
CA LEU A 305 8.00 -8.01 15.21
C LEU A 305 8.41 -6.66 15.79
N LEU A 306 8.71 -5.68 14.95
CA LEU A 306 9.13 -4.36 15.41
C LEU A 306 7.94 -3.60 16.00
N THR A 307 8.19 -2.93 17.11
CA THR A 307 7.28 -1.95 17.69
C THR A 307 7.88 -0.56 17.54
N VAL A 308 7.04 0.47 17.49
CA VAL A 308 7.53 1.85 17.48
C VAL A 308 7.55 2.36 18.91
N GLN A 309 8.71 2.81 19.35
CA GLN A 309 8.91 3.42 20.66
C GLN A 309 9.08 4.93 20.50
N LEU A 310 8.45 5.69 21.40
CA LEU A 310 8.64 7.13 21.53
C LEU A 310 9.72 7.41 22.59
N LEU A 311 10.73 8.17 22.20
CA LEU A 311 11.75 8.74 23.09
C LEU A 311 11.20 10.08 23.61
N GLU A 312 10.59 10.06 24.79
CA GLU A 312 9.86 11.21 25.34
C GLU A 312 10.76 12.42 25.59
N ASP A 313 12.02 12.20 25.92
CA ASP A 313 13.05 13.23 26.13
C ASP A 313 13.32 14.06 24.86
N ARG A 314 13.14 13.46 23.68
CA ARG A 314 13.41 14.11 22.39
C ARG A 314 12.20 14.78 21.74
N CYS A 315 10.98 14.39 22.12
CA CYS A 315 9.77 14.85 21.45
C CYS A 315 9.37 16.27 21.88
N SER A 316 9.04 17.18 20.96
CA SER A 316 8.38 18.47 21.27
C SER A 316 6.98 18.61 20.64
N GLY A 317 6.37 17.49 20.26
CA GLY A 317 4.97 17.48 19.85
C GLY A 317 4.72 18.13 18.49
N LYS A 318 5.68 18.07 17.55
CA LYS A 318 5.53 18.62 16.18
C LYS A 318 4.47 17.91 15.31
N ALA A 319 3.78 16.90 15.82
CA ALA A 319 2.66 16.18 15.21
C ALA A 319 2.90 15.51 13.84
N MET A 320 4.15 15.38 13.38
CA MET A 320 4.41 14.75 12.08
C MET A 320 4.01 13.28 12.03
N CYS A 321 4.23 12.53 13.12
CA CYS A 321 3.77 11.14 13.25
C CYS A 321 2.25 11.02 13.08
N GLU A 322 1.50 11.95 13.67
CA GLU A 322 0.05 12.08 13.56
C GLU A 322 -0.36 12.30 12.10
N GLN A 323 0.34 13.20 11.40
CA GLN A 323 0.02 13.58 10.03
C GLN A 323 0.32 12.50 8.99
N VAL A 324 1.18 11.53 9.28
CA VAL A 324 1.61 10.53 8.27
C VAL A 324 1.18 9.11 8.59
N CYS A 325 0.65 8.86 9.79
CA CYS A 325 0.23 7.52 10.18
C CYS A 325 -1.05 7.09 9.44
N PRO A 326 -1.02 6.03 8.62
CA PRO A 326 -2.19 5.55 7.88
C PRO A 326 -3.25 4.86 8.76
N LYS A 327 -2.95 4.68 10.06
CA LYS A 327 -3.79 3.96 11.03
C LYS A 327 -4.21 4.84 12.21
N ASN A 328 -3.84 6.12 12.23
CA ASN A 328 -4.10 7.05 13.34
C ASN A 328 -3.60 6.52 14.70
N CYS A 329 -2.40 5.94 14.74
CA CYS A 329 -1.81 5.40 15.97
C CYS A 329 -1.35 6.48 16.97
N TYR A 330 -1.37 7.76 16.58
CA TYR A 330 -0.81 8.86 17.35
C TYR A 330 -1.84 9.96 17.57
N GLU A 331 -1.78 10.57 18.75
CA GLU A 331 -2.37 11.85 19.08
C GLU A 331 -1.28 12.79 19.63
N VAL A 332 -1.48 14.10 19.55
CA VAL A 332 -0.55 15.06 20.18
C VAL A 332 -1.24 15.74 21.34
N ASP A 333 -0.68 15.56 22.53
CA ASP A 333 -1.10 16.27 23.73
C ASP A 333 -0.57 17.71 23.65
N SER A 334 -1.49 18.65 23.41
CA SER A 334 -1.18 20.07 23.27
C SER A 334 -0.67 20.71 24.57
N LYS A 335 -0.95 20.11 25.74
CA LYS A 335 -0.49 20.62 27.05
C LYS A 335 0.93 20.14 27.35
N LYS A 336 1.22 18.88 27.06
CA LYS A 336 2.55 18.30 27.29
C LYS A 336 3.54 18.61 26.18
N HIS A 337 3.05 19.04 25.01
CA HIS A 337 3.84 19.15 23.79
C HIS A 337 4.54 17.84 23.46
N LYS A 338 3.82 16.71 23.56
CA LYS A 338 4.33 15.36 23.28
C LYS A 338 3.35 14.60 22.40
N ALA A 339 3.87 13.74 21.54
CA ALA A 339 3.06 12.72 20.89
C ALA A 339 2.70 11.62 21.90
N VAL A 340 1.55 10.97 21.71
CA VAL A 340 1.09 9.83 22.49
C VAL A 340 0.71 8.72 21.52
N ILE A 341 1.16 7.50 21.79
CA ILE A 341 0.82 6.32 20.98
C ILE A 341 -0.49 5.74 21.53
N VAL A 342 -1.62 6.10 20.92
CA VAL A 342 -2.97 5.70 21.39
C VAL A 342 -3.43 4.34 20.85
N ALA A 343 -2.97 3.97 19.65
CA ALA A 343 -3.36 2.72 18.99
C ALA A 343 -2.14 1.99 18.42
N GLY A 344 -1.08 1.84 19.24
CA GLY A 344 0.17 1.19 18.83
C GLY A 344 0.00 -0.25 18.35
N HIS A 345 -1.02 -0.96 18.84
CA HIS A 345 -1.37 -2.31 18.39
C HIS A 345 -1.93 -2.36 16.95
N GLU A 346 -2.42 -1.22 16.41
CA GLU A 346 -2.80 -1.11 15.00
C GLU A 346 -1.62 -0.71 14.09
N CYS A 347 -0.41 -0.53 14.64
CA CYS A 347 0.76 -0.11 13.87
C CYS A 347 1.11 -1.15 12.79
N VAL A 348 1.38 -0.67 11.58
CA VAL A 348 1.71 -1.48 10.40
C VAL A 348 3.20 -1.43 10.05
N GLN A 349 4.02 -0.89 10.97
CA GLN A 349 5.48 -0.85 10.89
C GLN A 349 6.01 -0.30 9.55
N CYS A 350 5.34 0.71 8.98
CA CYS A 350 5.74 1.31 7.71
C CYS A 350 6.88 2.34 7.83
N GLY A 351 7.25 2.74 9.05
CA GLY A 351 8.35 3.67 9.31
C GLY A 351 8.07 5.14 8.99
N ALA A 352 6.92 5.50 8.39
CA ALA A 352 6.63 6.89 8.02
C ALA A 352 6.76 7.87 9.19
N CYS A 353 6.30 7.50 10.38
CA CYS A 353 6.41 8.34 11.57
C CYS A 353 7.87 8.57 12.02
N ILE A 354 8.74 7.58 11.84
CA ILE A 354 10.18 7.63 12.15
C ILE A 354 10.90 8.50 11.11
N VAL A 355 10.72 8.20 9.82
CA VAL A 355 11.33 8.93 8.70
C VAL A 355 11.01 10.43 8.79
N GLN A 356 9.77 10.76 9.15
CA GLN A 356 9.26 12.14 9.14
C GLN A 356 9.40 12.89 10.46
N CYS A 357 9.85 12.25 11.54
CA CYS A 357 10.06 12.92 12.82
C CYS A 357 11.21 13.93 12.68
N PRO A 358 11.00 15.23 12.93
CA PRO A 358 12.06 16.22 12.82
C PRO A 358 13.09 16.15 13.96
N GLU A 359 12.76 15.46 15.05
CA GLU A 359 13.56 15.38 16.28
C GLU A 359 14.13 13.98 16.51
N ASP A 360 13.82 13.05 15.60
CA ASP A 360 14.27 11.67 15.68
C ASP A 360 13.83 10.99 16.99
N ALA A 361 12.66 11.38 17.49
CA ALA A 361 12.07 10.93 18.74
C ALA A 361 11.34 9.58 18.63
N LEU A 362 11.34 8.92 17.47
CA LEU A 362 10.66 7.65 17.25
C LEU A 362 11.65 6.64 16.68
N VAL A 363 11.70 5.44 17.26
CA VAL A 363 12.60 4.36 16.83
C VAL A 363 11.82 3.06 16.69
N PHE A 364 12.36 2.12 15.92
CA PHE A 364 11.87 0.75 15.96
C PHE A 364 12.59 -0.03 17.06
N THR A 365 11.85 -0.86 17.78
CA THR A 365 12.36 -1.71 18.86
C THR A 365 11.98 -3.16 18.59
N PHE A 366 12.96 -4.04 18.68
CA PHE A 366 12.80 -5.49 18.59
C PHE A 366 12.27 -6.07 19.93
N PRO A 367 11.70 -7.29 19.92
CA PRO A 367 11.27 -7.95 21.15
C PRO A 367 12.39 -8.22 22.17
N ASP A 368 13.64 -8.31 21.72
CA ASP A 368 14.82 -8.50 22.56
C ASP A 368 15.39 -7.19 23.15
N GLY A 369 14.76 -6.05 22.85
CA GLY A 369 15.18 -4.73 23.30
C GLY A 369 16.17 -4.02 22.37
N GLY A 370 16.64 -4.66 21.30
CA GLY A 370 17.44 -3.98 20.27
C GLY A 370 16.65 -2.86 19.59
N THR A 371 17.31 -1.80 19.13
CA THR A 371 16.65 -0.69 18.43
C THR A 371 17.24 -0.45 17.05
N ILE A 372 16.41 0.00 16.12
CA ILE A 372 16.83 0.51 14.81
C ILE A 372 16.63 2.03 14.83
N PRO A 373 17.71 2.81 14.70
CA PRO A 373 17.64 4.25 14.81
C PRO A 373 17.12 4.90 13.51
N PRO A 374 16.64 6.16 13.55
CA PRO A 374 15.93 6.78 12.42
C PRO A 374 16.78 6.92 11.15
N GLU A 375 18.08 7.15 11.29
CA GLU A 375 19.04 7.24 10.19
C GLU A 375 19.15 5.94 9.39
N GLU A 376 19.06 4.78 10.06
CA GLU A 376 19.04 3.50 9.38
C GLU A 376 17.74 3.30 8.62
N VAL A 377 16.60 3.66 9.22
CA VAL A 377 15.28 3.56 8.58
C VAL A 377 15.21 4.44 7.32
N ARG A 378 15.83 5.63 7.33
CA ARG A 378 15.92 6.51 6.16
C ARG A 378 16.84 5.95 5.07
N ARG A 379 18.02 5.46 5.47
CA ARG A 379 19.05 4.97 4.55
C ARG A 379 18.62 3.68 3.85
N TYR A 380 18.01 2.77 4.60
CA TYR A 380 17.72 1.42 4.20
C TYR A 380 16.22 1.24 4.00
N LYS A 381 15.75 1.68 2.84
CA LYS A 381 14.36 1.50 2.44
C LYS A 381 14.11 0.02 2.17
N LEU A 382 13.04 -0.50 2.75
CA LEU A 382 12.55 -1.85 2.48
C LEU A 382 12.06 -1.95 1.05
N ASN A 383 12.89 -2.48 0.17
CA ASN A 383 12.37 -2.89 -1.13
C ASN A 383 11.51 -4.16 -0.97
N LEU A 384 10.60 -4.37 -1.93
CA LEU A 384 9.72 -5.55 -1.98
C LEU A 384 10.50 -6.88 -2.03
N LEU A 385 11.81 -6.85 -2.27
CA LEU A 385 12.70 -8.01 -2.37
C LEU A 385 13.53 -8.23 -1.09
N GLY A 386 13.31 -7.44 -0.03
CA GLY A 386 14.06 -7.54 1.23
C GLY A 386 15.51 -7.04 1.17
N GLU A 387 15.96 -6.52 0.02
CA GLU A 387 17.26 -5.87 -0.09
C GLU A 387 17.14 -4.39 0.28
N ARG A 388 17.92 -3.97 1.26
CA ARG A 388 18.00 -2.56 1.64
C ARG A 388 18.75 -1.80 0.53
N LYS A 389 18.04 -1.29 -0.48
CA LYS A 389 18.64 -0.36 -1.45
C LYS A 389 19.19 0.82 -0.66
N LYS A 390 20.50 1.05 -0.72
CA LYS A 390 21.10 2.28 -0.20
C LYS A 390 20.40 3.44 -0.90
N SER A 391 19.83 4.38 -0.14
CA SER A 391 19.39 5.64 -0.72
C SER A 391 20.58 6.24 -1.50
N ALA A 392 20.37 6.69 -2.74
CA ALA A 392 21.44 7.25 -3.58
C ALA A 392 22.03 8.56 -3.03
N SER A 393 21.48 9.08 -1.93
CA SER A 393 21.87 10.33 -1.27
C SER A 393 22.76 10.13 -0.03
N ALA A 394 23.64 9.12 -0.02
CA ALA A 394 24.66 8.95 1.02
C ALA A 394 26.03 9.48 0.56
#